data_AF-A0A8S1GZD8-F1
#
_entry.id   AF-A0A8S1GZD8-F1
#
_cell.length_a   1.000
_cell.length_b   1.000
_cell.length_c   1.000
_cell.angle_alpha   90.00
_cell.angle_beta   90.00
_cell.angle_gamma   90.00
#
_symmetry.space_group_name_H-M   'P 1'
#
loop_
_entity.id
_entity.type
_entity.pdbx_description
1 polymer ?
#
loop_
_entity_poly.entity_id
_entity_poly.type
_entity_poly.pdbx_seq_one_letter_code
_entity_poly.pdbx_strand_id
1 'polypeptide(L)'
;MAVSGPLFLFASTVFCYFDLILAVQRVVLVFCNRDYHYLIYEISLYLMTLVTVICYSIIYRRITRFTQISTDSHSFEKFIVLQALPMTTIRTIREIAVLGIAIIHYWKIDLSYPISFLGNEFEALCIGYYVDVATLAIVLLANLNSRLPHRSARPEVQWSGLAMEFPPSGSRNPPSQKSSDGFLKFFDFLFREILLDDVSRVKPALEPPTPRTTGSQKYLNILRMTSTIKELFEEVAPPVDTQHAKVTVVGVGQVGMACAYSILQQNLANEICLVDMVEEKLKGEMMDLQHGLSFTRHCVVKADTDYNITANSKLCVITAGARQREGETRLSLVQRNVEIFKKIVPNLVKHSPDTLILVVSNPVDVLTYVTWKLSGLPKERIFGSGTNLDSARFRFLLSEKLKIAPSSCHGWIIGEHGDSSVAVWSGVNVAGVNLHEVFPDIGQTSDEEHWETKIHQKVIESAYDVIKLKGYTSWAIGLSVAKIAQGILSNSRNVFALSTNVKGLHGISEDVYLSLPVVLGAGGITHVVKQNLEKQEVEKLHKSAKALLSIQNNITFE
;
A
#
# COMPACT_ATOMS: atom_id res chain seq x y z
N MET A 1 0.17 64.89 35.76
CA MET A 1 1.18 63.86 36.10
C MET A 1 0.51 62.79 36.95
N ALA A 2 0.02 61.69 36.36
CA ALA A 2 -0.36 60.43 37.04
C ALA A 2 -0.83 59.31 36.08
N VAL A 3 -0.38 59.27 34.81
CA VAL A 3 -0.79 58.19 33.85
C VAL A 3 0.40 57.32 33.41
N SER A 4 1.60 57.55 33.94
CA SER A 4 2.81 56.82 33.55
C SER A 4 3.04 55.52 34.33
N GLY A 5 2.39 55.30 35.48
CA GLY A 5 2.56 54.08 36.28
C GLY A 5 1.94 52.80 35.67
N PRO A 6 0.65 52.83 35.26
CA PRO A 6 -0.04 51.61 34.81
C PRO A 6 0.41 51.11 33.42
N LEU A 7 0.73 52.03 32.50
CA LEU A 7 1.21 51.67 31.16
C LEU A 7 2.63 51.08 31.20
N PHE A 8 3.48 51.59 32.10
CA PHE A 8 4.83 51.08 32.30
C PHE A 8 4.83 49.70 32.97
N LEU A 9 3.91 49.45 33.91
CA LEU A 9 3.67 48.12 34.48
C LEU A 9 3.08 47.14 33.44
N PHE A 10 2.23 47.61 32.53
CA PHE A 10 1.68 46.77 31.46
C PHE A 10 2.76 46.37 30.44
N ALA A 11 3.58 47.33 30.00
CA ALA A 11 4.70 47.07 29.09
C ALA A 11 5.77 46.17 29.74
N SER A 12 6.14 46.42 31.00
CA SER A 12 7.13 45.60 31.71
C SER A 12 6.65 44.17 31.96
N THR A 13 5.34 43.99 32.22
CA THR A 13 4.75 42.66 32.34
C THR A 13 4.80 41.92 31.00
N VAL A 14 4.43 42.57 29.90
CA VAL A 14 4.47 41.98 28.55
C VAL A 14 5.91 41.62 28.11
N PHE A 15 6.90 42.46 28.44
CA PHE A 15 8.31 42.17 28.18
C PHE A 15 8.85 41.00 29.03
N CYS A 16 8.52 40.92 30.32
CA CYS A 16 8.86 39.76 31.16
C CYS A 16 8.26 38.45 30.63
N TYR A 17 7.06 38.48 30.05
CA TYR A 17 6.44 37.31 29.44
C TYR A 17 7.09 36.92 28.10
N PHE A 18 7.53 37.89 27.31
CA PHE A 18 8.34 37.62 26.10
C PHE A 18 9.70 37.00 26.45
N ASP A 19 10.36 37.49 27.49
CA ASP A 19 11.63 36.92 27.99
C ASP A 19 11.44 35.51 28.57
N LEU A 20 10.31 35.22 29.22
CA LEU A 20 9.96 33.89 29.69
C LEU A 20 9.73 32.91 28.51
N ILE A 21 9.05 33.37 27.46
CA ILE A 21 8.83 32.59 26.23
C ILE A 21 10.16 32.30 25.52
N LEU A 22 11.05 33.29 25.43
CA LEU A 22 12.38 33.14 24.83
C LEU A 22 13.31 32.25 25.68
N ALA A 23 13.22 32.33 27.01
CA ALA A 23 13.97 31.47 27.93
C ALA A 23 13.52 30.00 27.82
N VAL A 24 12.21 29.76 27.72
CA VAL A 24 11.64 28.41 27.48
C VAL A 24 12.05 27.88 26.11
N GLN A 25 12.03 28.69 25.06
CA GLN A 25 12.53 28.31 23.73
C GLN A 25 14.02 27.93 23.74
N ARG A 26 14.85 28.65 24.50
CA ARG A 26 16.28 28.33 24.64
C ARG A 26 16.52 27.05 25.42
N VAL A 27 15.76 26.79 26.48
CA VAL A 27 15.83 25.53 27.24
C VAL A 27 15.43 24.35 26.35
N VAL A 28 14.35 24.48 25.56
CA VAL A 28 13.90 23.45 24.61
C VAL A 28 14.95 23.16 23.53
N LEU A 29 15.61 24.19 22.99
CA LEU A 29 16.70 24.03 22.02
C LEU A 29 17.95 23.33 22.60
N VAL A 30 18.26 23.51 23.88
CA VAL A 30 19.39 22.82 24.54
C VAL A 30 19.05 21.34 24.82
N PHE A 31 17.79 21.01 25.09
CA PHE A 31 17.35 19.61 25.32
C PHE A 31 17.12 18.81 24.03
N CYS A 32 16.94 19.45 22.87
CA CYS A 32 16.78 18.79 21.58
C CYS A 32 18.05 18.12 21.01
N ASN A 33 19.13 17.98 21.79
CA ASN A 33 20.38 17.36 21.33
C ASN A 33 20.62 15.93 21.86
N ARG A 34 19.59 15.26 22.43
CA ARG A 34 19.64 13.81 22.76
C ARG A 34 18.26 13.12 22.58
N ASP A 35 18.21 12.20 21.63
CA ASP A 35 17.38 10.97 21.44
C ASP A 35 15.90 10.87 21.90
N TYR A 36 15.20 11.96 22.26
CA TYR A 36 13.75 11.93 22.53
C TYR A 36 13.02 13.06 21.76
N HIS A 37 12.89 12.92 20.44
CA HIS A 37 12.47 14.03 19.57
C HIS A 37 10.96 14.31 19.47
N TYR A 38 10.07 13.34 19.70
CA TYR A 38 8.63 13.54 19.40
C TYR A 38 7.81 14.02 20.60
N LEU A 39 7.98 13.36 21.75
CA LEU A 39 7.19 13.63 22.95
C LEU A 39 7.54 14.99 23.59
N ILE A 40 8.82 15.37 23.58
CA ILE A 40 9.29 16.66 24.10
C ILE A 40 8.80 17.81 23.22
N TYR A 41 8.68 17.60 21.90
CA TYR A 41 8.18 18.60 20.97
C TYR A 41 6.67 18.85 21.13
N GLU A 42 5.86 17.79 21.27
CA GLU A 42 4.42 17.94 21.53
C GLU A 42 4.15 18.61 22.88
N ILE A 43 4.84 18.18 23.95
CA ILE A 43 4.69 18.78 25.29
C ILE A 43 5.08 20.26 25.26
N SER A 44 6.14 20.62 24.52
CA SER A 44 6.57 22.02 24.35
C SER A 44 5.51 22.86 23.62
N LEU A 45 4.87 22.31 22.59
CA LEU A 45 3.83 23.01 21.83
C LEU A 45 2.54 23.19 22.63
N TYR A 46 2.17 22.19 23.43
CA TYR A 46 1.04 22.28 24.37
C TYR A 46 1.29 23.30 25.49
N LEU A 47 2.50 23.32 26.07
CA LEU A 47 2.89 24.32 27.06
C LEU A 47 2.88 25.74 26.49
N MET A 48 3.36 25.93 25.25
CA MET A 48 3.32 27.24 24.57
C MET A 48 1.89 27.71 24.31
N THR A 49 0.99 26.80 23.93
CA THR A 49 -0.44 27.10 23.73
C THR A 49 -1.10 27.46 25.07
N LEU A 50 -0.82 26.70 26.13
CA LEU A 50 -1.35 26.94 27.47
C LEU A 50 -0.85 28.28 28.05
N VAL A 51 0.44 28.58 27.91
CA VAL A 51 1.03 29.86 28.36
C VAL A 51 0.42 31.03 27.58
N THR A 52 0.20 30.88 26.28
CA THR A 52 -0.45 31.91 25.46
C THR A 52 -1.89 32.16 25.89
N VAL A 53 -2.66 31.09 26.17
CA VAL A 53 -4.04 31.19 26.67
C VAL A 53 -4.10 31.81 28.07
N ILE A 54 -3.18 31.45 28.97
CA ILE A 54 -3.10 32.03 30.32
C ILE A 54 -2.74 33.52 30.24
N CYS A 55 -1.75 33.89 29.42
CA CYS A 55 -1.37 35.30 29.22
C CYS A 55 -2.52 36.11 28.64
N TYR A 56 -3.24 35.57 27.64
CA TYR A 56 -4.38 36.23 27.03
C TYR A 56 -5.55 36.37 28.01
N SER A 57 -5.83 35.36 28.83
CA SER A 57 -6.88 35.38 29.86
C SER A 57 -6.56 36.36 30.99
N ILE A 58 -5.28 36.48 31.40
CA ILE A 58 -4.83 37.47 32.39
C ILE A 58 -4.91 38.90 31.83
N ILE A 59 -4.51 39.10 30.57
CA ILE A 59 -4.64 40.39 29.87
C ILE A 59 -6.12 40.76 29.75
N TYR A 60 -6.96 39.83 29.31
CA TYR A 60 -8.41 40.02 29.21
C TYR A 60 -9.04 40.35 30.56
N ARG A 61 -8.72 39.61 31.63
CA ARG A 61 -9.21 39.87 33.00
C ARG A 61 -8.72 41.20 33.58
N ARG A 62 -7.49 41.62 33.26
CA ARG A 62 -6.99 42.95 33.66
C ARG A 62 -7.68 44.07 32.90
N ILE A 63 -7.96 43.90 31.61
CA ILE A 63 -8.76 44.85 30.81
C ILE A 63 -10.19 44.90 31.33
N THR A 64 -10.82 43.76 31.64
CA THR A 64 -12.20 43.73 32.20
C THR A 64 -12.29 44.28 33.62
N ARG A 65 -11.29 44.07 34.49
CA ARG A 65 -11.22 44.74 35.80
C ARG A 65 -11.00 46.25 35.69
N PHE A 66 -10.21 46.71 34.71
CA PHE A 66 -10.07 48.14 34.43
C PHE A 66 -11.40 48.77 34.00
N THR A 67 -12.25 48.01 33.28
CA THR A 67 -13.61 48.44 32.92
C THR A 67 -14.65 48.29 34.03
N GLN A 68 -14.36 47.56 35.11
CA GLN A 68 -15.27 47.36 36.25
C GLN A 68 -15.05 48.35 37.41
N ILE A 69 -13.93 49.08 37.46
CA ILE A 69 -13.70 50.11 38.50
C ILE A 69 -14.53 51.39 38.24
N SER A 70 -15.13 51.53 37.05
CA SER A 70 -16.12 52.56 36.74
C SER A 70 -17.54 51.97 36.88
N THR A 71 -18.03 51.89 38.10
CA THR A 71 -19.44 51.63 38.37
C THR A 71 -20.13 52.94 38.70
N ASP A 72 -20.66 53.62 37.69
CA ASP A 72 -22.00 54.17 37.80
C ASP A 72 -22.63 54.45 36.42
N SER A 73 -23.80 53.84 36.25
CA SER A 73 -24.89 54.07 35.29
C SER A 73 -24.63 54.55 33.85
N HIS A 74 -25.23 53.78 32.94
CA HIS A 74 -25.69 54.11 31.58
C HIS A 74 -24.68 53.99 30.42
N SER A 75 -24.74 52.82 29.80
CA SER A 75 -24.77 52.58 28.35
C SER A 75 -24.38 53.75 27.43
N PHE A 76 -23.10 54.09 27.38
CA PHE A 76 -22.41 54.63 26.19
C PHE A 76 -20.87 54.55 26.30
N GLU A 77 -20.31 54.35 27.49
CA GLU A 77 -18.84 54.38 27.67
C GLU A 77 -18.09 53.07 27.39
N LYS A 78 -18.76 51.91 27.28
CA LYS A 78 -18.10 50.66 26.83
C LYS A 78 -17.55 50.77 25.39
N PHE A 79 -18.00 51.76 24.63
CA PHE A 79 -17.58 52.01 23.25
C PHE A 79 -16.26 52.80 23.15
N ILE A 80 -15.82 53.49 24.21
CA ILE A 80 -14.70 54.44 24.15
C ILE A 80 -13.32 53.77 24.34
N VAL A 81 -13.24 52.67 25.09
CA VAL A 81 -11.94 52.04 25.41
C VAL A 81 -11.27 51.39 24.19
N LEU A 82 -12.04 50.85 23.25
CA LEU A 82 -11.52 50.31 21.98
C LEU A 82 -11.09 51.39 20.99
N GLN A 83 -11.57 52.64 21.13
CA GLN A 83 -11.19 53.74 20.25
C GLN A 83 -9.81 54.34 20.57
N ALA A 84 -9.25 54.07 21.76
CA ALA A 84 -7.97 54.62 22.22
C ALA A 84 -6.74 53.73 21.94
N LEU A 85 -6.93 52.56 21.33
CA LEU A 85 -5.83 51.65 21.00
C LEU A 85 -5.09 52.13 19.74
N PRO A 86 -3.74 52.17 19.74
CA PRO A 86 -2.95 52.47 18.54
C PRO A 86 -3.33 51.53 17.38
N MET A 87 -3.41 52.06 16.16
CA MET A 87 -3.76 51.28 14.96
C MET A 87 -2.86 50.05 14.74
N THR A 88 -1.61 50.10 15.22
CA THR A 88 -0.69 48.96 15.22
C THR A 88 -1.20 47.83 16.11
N THR A 89 -1.67 48.13 17.32
CA THR A 89 -2.25 47.14 18.25
C THR A 89 -3.51 46.49 17.69
N ILE A 90 -4.38 47.28 17.03
CA ILE A 90 -5.60 46.77 16.37
C ILE A 90 -5.23 45.84 15.21
N ARG A 91 -4.17 46.17 14.45
CA ARG A 91 -3.68 45.34 13.34
C ARG A 91 -3.06 44.03 13.84
N THR A 92 -2.29 44.06 14.92
CA THR A 92 -1.74 42.86 15.56
C THR A 92 -2.83 41.95 16.13
N ILE A 93 -3.87 42.51 16.75
CA ILE A 93 -5.03 41.73 17.23
C ILE A 93 -5.77 41.08 16.06
N ARG A 94 -5.93 41.79 14.93
CA ARG A 94 -6.53 41.25 13.71
C ARG A 94 -5.68 40.11 13.13
N GLU A 95 -4.37 40.25 13.09
CA GLU A 95 -3.46 39.21 12.59
C GLU A 95 -3.45 37.97 13.49
N ILE A 96 -3.46 38.14 14.82
CA ILE A 96 -3.57 37.03 15.78
C ILE A 96 -4.93 36.33 15.67
N ALA A 97 -6.02 37.06 15.48
CA ALA A 97 -7.35 36.49 15.31
C ALA A 97 -7.46 35.71 13.99
N VAL A 98 -6.91 36.23 12.90
CA VAL A 98 -6.84 35.54 11.60
C VAL A 98 -5.95 34.31 11.69
N LEU A 99 -4.82 34.37 12.40
CA LEU A 99 -3.94 33.22 12.61
C LEU A 99 -4.62 32.15 13.47
N GLY A 100 -5.36 32.54 14.52
CA GLY A 100 -6.12 31.62 15.36
C GLY A 100 -7.24 30.91 14.58
N ILE A 101 -7.99 31.66 13.77
CA ILE A 101 -9.03 31.10 12.89
C ILE A 101 -8.42 30.17 11.82
N ALA A 102 -7.28 30.56 11.24
CA ALA A 102 -6.56 29.75 10.27
C ALA A 102 -6.00 28.45 10.89
N ILE A 103 -5.47 28.49 12.12
CA ILE A 103 -4.98 27.30 12.84
C ILE A 103 -6.14 26.35 13.15
N ILE A 104 -7.29 26.88 13.59
CA ILE A 104 -8.51 26.09 13.85
C ILE A 104 -9.05 25.44 12.57
N HIS A 105 -8.99 26.15 11.44
CA HIS A 105 -9.44 25.64 10.14
C HIS A 105 -8.46 24.61 9.55
N TYR A 106 -7.15 24.86 9.69
CA TYR A 106 -6.08 24.00 9.18
C TYR A 106 -6.00 22.67 9.92
N TRP A 107 -6.30 22.66 11.23
CA TRP A 107 -6.23 21.45 12.04
C TRP A 107 -7.53 20.64 12.13
N LYS A 108 -8.64 21.07 11.50
CA LYS A 108 -9.96 20.40 11.55
C LYS A 108 -10.14 19.60 12.85
N ILE A 109 -10.18 20.30 13.99
CA ILE A 109 -10.35 19.61 15.28
C ILE A 109 -11.70 18.87 15.20
N ASP A 110 -11.61 17.57 14.97
CA ASP A 110 -12.74 16.67 14.92
C ASP A 110 -13.20 16.46 16.36
N LEU A 111 -14.21 17.24 16.78
CA LEU A 111 -14.83 17.16 18.10
C LEU A 111 -15.55 15.81 18.34
N SER A 112 -15.47 14.87 17.39
CA SER A 112 -15.96 13.50 17.52
C SER A 112 -15.03 12.58 18.31
N TYR A 113 -13.79 12.99 18.61
CA TYR A 113 -12.89 12.20 19.45
C TYR A 113 -13.33 12.29 20.92
N PRO A 114 -13.60 11.17 21.62
CA PRO A 114 -13.95 11.23 23.03
C PRO A 114 -12.71 11.61 23.84
N ILE A 115 -12.60 12.89 24.21
CA ILE A 115 -11.64 13.36 25.21
C ILE A 115 -12.20 12.95 26.59
N SER A 116 -12.16 11.65 26.89
CA SER A 116 -12.63 11.08 28.15
C SER A 116 -11.67 11.32 29.33
N PHE A 117 -10.58 12.07 29.12
CA PHE A 117 -9.55 12.29 30.14
C PHE A 117 -9.58 13.68 30.80
N LEU A 118 -10.38 14.63 30.30
CA LEU A 118 -10.48 15.99 30.84
C LEU A 118 -11.97 16.36 30.93
N GLY A 119 -12.56 16.21 32.11
CA GLY A 119 -14.02 16.23 32.31
C GLY A 119 -14.77 17.50 31.87
N ASN A 120 -16.11 17.40 31.91
CA ASN A 120 -17.13 18.32 31.37
C ASN A 120 -16.94 19.84 31.64
N GLU A 121 -16.16 20.22 32.65
CA GLU A 121 -15.85 21.64 32.92
C GLU A 121 -14.90 22.25 31.88
N PHE A 122 -14.01 21.46 31.28
CA PHE A 122 -13.07 21.92 30.26
C PHE A 122 -13.78 22.18 28.91
N GLU A 123 -14.73 21.33 28.56
CA GLU A 123 -15.56 21.45 27.35
C GLU A 123 -16.45 22.70 27.40
N ALA A 124 -17.07 22.98 28.56
CA ALA A 124 -17.83 24.21 28.79
C ALA A 124 -16.96 25.47 28.72
N LEU A 125 -15.70 25.39 29.18
CA LEU A 125 -14.74 26.49 29.11
C LEU A 125 -14.33 26.79 27.65
N CYS A 126 -14.13 25.75 26.84
CA CYS A 126 -13.79 25.87 25.42
C CYS A 126 -14.95 26.46 24.61
N ILE A 127 -16.20 26.07 24.89
CA ILE A 127 -17.39 26.63 24.24
C ILE A 127 -17.62 28.08 24.66
N GLY A 128 -17.47 28.41 25.95
CA GLY A 128 -17.56 29.80 26.42
C GLY A 128 -16.51 30.71 25.79
N TYR A 129 -15.27 30.23 25.67
CA TYR A 129 -14.20 30.94 24.97
C TYR A 129 -14.51 31.17 23.48
N TYR A 130 -15.16 30.20 22.82
CA TYR A 130 -15.56 30.30 21.41
C TYR A 130 -16.61 31.40 21.18
N VAL A 131 -17.59 31.50 22.08
CA VAL A 131 -18.64 32.53 22.04
C VAL A 131 -18.05 33.92 22.30
N ASP A 132 -17.13 34.04 23.24
CA ASP A 132 -16.48 35.32 23.58
C ASP A 132 -15.59 35.84 22.43
N VAL A 133 -14.81 34.96 21.78
CA VAL A 133 -13.96 35.33 20.63
C VAL A 133 -14.80 35.72 19.41
N ALA A 134 -15.89 34.98 19.12
CA ALA A 134 -16.80 35.31 18.03
C ALA A 134 -17.53 36.64 18.27
N THR A 135 -17.99 36.89 19.51
CA THR A 135 -18.65 38.14 19.88
C THR A 135 -17.69 39.33 19.78
N LEU A 136 -16.44 39.16 20.21
CA LEU A 136 -15.41 40.21 20.10
C LEU A 136 -15.04 40.50 18.63
N ALA A 137 -14.98 39.47 17.78
CA ALA A 137 -14.75 39.62 16.33
C ALA A 137 -15.90 40.38 15.65
N ILE A 138 -17.15 40.09 16.00
CA ILE A 138 -18.35 40.80 15.50
C ILE A 138 -18.31 42.28 15.92
N VAL A 139 -17.98 42.57 17.19
CA VAL A 139 -17.89 43.96 17.69
C VAL A 139 -16.75 44.73 17.02
N LEU A 140 -15.60 44.09 16.78
CA LEU A 140 -14.46 44.70 16.07
C LEU A 140 -14.76 44.97 14.59
N LEU A 141 -15.43 44.04 13.91
CA LEU A 141 -15.84 44.18 12.50
C LEU A 141 -16.93 45.25 12.33
N ALA A 142 -17.89 45.32 13.24
CA ALA A 142 -18.90 46.38 13.27
C ALA A 142 -18.29 47.78 13.47
N ASN A 143 -17.24 47.90 14.29
CA ASN A 143 -16.52 49.16 14.53
C ASN A 143 -15.58 49.58 13.38
N LEU A 144 -15.11 48.61 12.58
CA LEU A 144 -14.31 48.88 11.37
C LEU A 144 -15.19 49.41 10.23
N ASN A 145 -16.42 48.88 10.09
CA ASN A 145 -17.38 49.35 9.09
C ASN A 145 -17.90 50.77 9.36
N SER A 146 -17.95 51.23 10.62
CA SER A 146 -18.39 52.59 10.97
C SER A 146 -17.31 53.68 10.79
N ARG A 147 -16.08 53.30 10.44
CA ARG A 147 -14.92 54.21 10.30
C ARG A 147 -14.42 54.39 8.86
N LEU A 148 -15.05 53.75 7.87
CA LEU A 148 -14.70 53.86 6.45
C LEU A 148 -15.61 54.90 5.75
N PRO A 149 -15.07 55.86 4.98
CA PRO A 149 -15.87 56.89 4.34
C PRO A 149 -16.79 56.31 3.26
N HIS A 150 -18.03 56.82 3.21
CA HIS A 150 -19.10 56.44 2.29
C HIS A 150 -18.60 56.18 0.85
N ARG A 151 -18.80 54.93 0.38
CA ARG A 151 -18.88 54.61 -1.04
C ARG A 151 -20.24 53.98 -1.31
N SER A 152 -20.92 54.54 -2.28
CA SER A 152 -22.29 54.26 -2.72
C SER A 152 -22.49 52.81 -3.18
N ALA A 153 -23.70 52.32 -2.92
CA ALA A 153 -24.28 51.02 -3.29
C ALA A 153 -23.79 49.79 -2.50
N ARG A 154 -24.48 49.49 -1.39
CA ARG A 154 -24.65 48.13 -0.87
C ARG A 154 -26.14 47.91 -0.51
N PRO A 155 -26.69 46.71 -0.68
CA PRO A 155 -28.09 46.45 -0.36
C PRO A 155 -28.33 46.57 1.16
N GLU A 156 -29.44 47.19 1.56
CA GLU A 156 -29.89 47.16 2.95
C GLU A 156 -30.11 45.70 3.38
N VAL A 157 -29.27 45.23 4.30
CA VAL A 157 -29.46 43.94 4.96
C VAL A 157 -30.55 44.13 6.01
N GLN A 158 -31.75 43.58 5.78
CA GLN A 158 -32.80 43.51 6.80
C GLN A 158 -32.39 42.50 7.89
N TRP A 159 -32.08 43.01 9.08
CA TRP A 159 -31.71 42.23 10.27
C TRP A 159 -32.90 41.59 11.02
N SER A 160 -34.09 41.54 10.42
CA SER A 160 -35.34 41.13 11.08
C SER A 160 -35.47 39.60 11.29
N GLY A 161 -34.60 38.79 10.69
CA GLY A 161 -34.67 37.31 10.75
C GLY A 161 -33.80 36.64 11.82
N LEU A 162 -33.07 37.39 12.66
CA LEU A 162 -32.04 36.87 13.59
C LEU A 162 -32.33 37.17 15.06
N ALA A 163 -33.61 37.17 15.46
CA ALA A 163 -33.97 37.21 16.87
C ALA A 163 -33.71 35.85 17.53
N MET A 164 -32.53 35.67 18.15
CA MET A 164 -32.30 34.58 19.10
C MET A 164 -32.81 34.98 20.48
N GLU A 165 -33.86 34.32 20.98
CA GLU A 165 -34.21 34.36 22.40
C GLU A 165 -33.21 33.49 23.18
N PHE A 166 -32.45 34.11 24.08
CA PHE A 166 -31.57 33.40 25.03
C PHE A 166 -32.32 33.14 26.35
N PRO A 167 -32.15 31.98 27.00
CA PRO A 167 -32.71 31.76 28.33
C PRO A 167 -31.95 32.60 29.38
N PRO A 168 -32.61 33.00 30.49
CA PRO A 168 -31.97 33.80 31.52
C PRO A 168 -30.83 33.04 32.21
N SER A 169 -29.80 33.79 32.62
CA SER A 169 -28.58 33.30 33.27
C SER A 169 -28.90 32.48 34.53
N GLY A 170 -28.72 31.16 34.46
CA GLY A 170 -28.86 30.26 35.61
C GLY A 170 -29.21 28.80 35.30
N SER A 171 -29.57 28.42 34.07
CA SER A 171 -29.92 27.03 33.76
C SER A 171 -28.70 26.19 33.33
N ARG A 172 -28.57 24.98 33.90
CA ARG A 172 -27.52 23.99 33.60
C ARG A 172 -27.97 22.96 32.55
N ASN A 173 -28.51 23.39 31.42
CA ASN A 173 -28.80 22.47 30.32
C ASN A 173 -28.09 22.90 29.02
N PRO A 174 -27.48 21.97 28.27
CA PRO A 174 -26.77 22.28 27.03
C PRO A 174 -27.75 22.74 25.94
N PRO A 175 -27.31 23.61 25.01
CA PRO A 175 -28.18 24.13 23.95
C PRO A 175 -28.55 23.03 22.95
N SER A 176 -29.80 23.06 22.45
CA SER A 176 -30.30 22.03 21.52
C SER A 176 -29.64 22.10 20.13
N GLN A 177 -29.59 20.96 19.43
CA GLN A 177 -28.98 20.73 18.12
C GLN A 177 -29.44 21.68 16.99
N LYS A 178 -30.56 22.40 17.17
CA LYS A 178 -31.02 23.45 16.24
C LYS A 178 -30.24 24.76 16.34
N SER A 179 -29.58 25.03 17.47
CA SER A 179 -28.79 26.25 17.69
C SER A 179 -27.40 26.18 17.05
N SER A 180 -26.80 24.99 16.98
CA SER A 180 -25.51 24.73 16.33
C SER A 180 -25.57 24.86 14.80
N ASP A 181 -26.67 24.44 14.17
CA ASP A 181 -26.87 24.59 12.71
C ASP A 181 -27.09 26.04 12.29
N GLY A 182 -27.76 26.84 13.13
CA GLY A 182 -27.89 28.28 12.91
C GLY A 182 -26.54 29.01 12.98
N PHE A 183 -25.66 28.55 13.88
CA PHE A 183 -24.32 29.10 14.08
C PHE A 183 -23.38 28.81 12.89
N LEU A 184 -23.43 27.58 12.36
CA LEU A 184 -22.67 27.16 11.18
C LEU A 184 -23.10 27.89 9.91
N LYS A 185 -24.41 28.09 9.71
CA LYS A 185 -24.94 28.85 8.57
C LYS A 185 -24.58 30.34 8.62
N PHE A 186 -24.52 30.93 9.82
CA PHE A 186 -24.08 32.30 10.02
C PHE A 186 -22.59 32.48 9.71
N PHE A 187 -21.75 31.51 10.09
CA PHE A 187 -20.31 31.50 9.78
C PHE A 187 -20.03 31.37 8.27
N ASP A 188 -20.76 30.50 7.57
CA ASP A 188 -20.58 30.30 6.12
C ASP A 188 -20.99 31.56 5.33
N PHE A 189 -21.99 32.31 5.81
CA PHE A 189 -22.39 33.61 5.25
C PHE A 189 -21.31 34.69 5.46
N LEU A 190 -20.76 34.79 6.68
CA LEU A 190 -19.69 35.74 7.02
C LEU A 190 -18.41 35.51 6.22
N PHE A 191 -18.10 34.25 5.93
CA PHE A 191 -16.92 33.87 5.14
C PHE A 191 -17.09 34.20 3.65
N ARG A 192 -18.31 34.03 3.10
CA ARG A 192 -18.59 34.31 1.68
C ARG A 192 -18.64 35.80 1.34
N GLU A 193 -19.26 36.61 2.20
CA GLU A 193 -19.52 38.03 1.89
C GLU A 193 -18.37 38.98 2.25
N ILE A 194 -17.45 38.58 3.15
CA ILE A 194 -16.40 39.50 3.66
C ILE A 194 -15.01 39.21 3.09
N LEU A 195 -14.69 37.96 2.72
CA LEU A 195 -13.32 37.55 2.37
C LEU A 195 -13.07 37.31 0.87
N LEU A 196 -14.12 37.13 0.05
CA LEU A 196 -13.96 36.79 -1.38
C LEU A 196 -13.83 38.00 -2.32
N ASP A 197 -14.16 39.21 -1.86
CA ASP A 197 -14.16 40.41 -2.70
C ASP A 197 -12.74 40.90 -3.09
N ASP A 198 -11.71 40.52 -2.32
CA ASP A 198 -10.31 40.92 -2.58
C ASP A 198 -9.55 39.98 -3.54
N VAL A 199 -10.08 38.78 -3.85
CA VAL A 199 -9.35 37.75 -4.59
C VAL A 199 -9.62 37.77 -6.11
N SER A 200 -10.66 38.47 -6.57
CA SER A 200 -11.16 38.41 -7.95
C SER A 200 -10.41 39.27 -9.00
N ARG A 201 -9.30 39.94 -8.64
CA ARG A 201 -8.65 40.98 -9.49
C ARG A 201 -7.45 40.55 -10.36
N VAL A 202 -7.15 39.26 -10.54
CA VAL A 202 -6.01 38.84 -11.39
C VAL A 202 -6.39 37.74 -12.39
N LYS A 203 -6.44 38.08 -13.68
CA LYS A 203 -6.44 37.17 -14.86
C LYS A 203 -5.56 37.78 -15.97
N PRO A 204 -4.88 36.95 -16.80
CA PRO A 204 -5.30 36.75 -18.21
C PRO A 204 -5.11 35.29 -18.69
N ALA A 205 -6.07 34.63 -19.38
CA ALA A 205 -6.42 34.62 -20.81
C ALA A 205 -5.40 33.93 -21.75
N LEU A 206 -5.75 32.74 -22.30
CA LEU A 206 -5.52 32.22 -23.67
C LEU A 206 -5.97 30.74 -23.79
N GLU A 207 -6.87 30.43 -24.75
CA GLU A 207 -7.20 29.07 -25.24
C GLU A 207 -6.85 28.97 -26.74
N PRO A 208 -6.47 27.78 -27.27
CA PRO A 208 -7.28 27.16 -28.35
C PRO A 208 -7.20 25.59 -28.36
N PRO A 209 -7.67 24.87 -29.41
CA PRO A 209 -8.90 24.09 -29.47
C PRO A 209 -8.71 22.54 -29.35
N THR A 210 -9.81 21.84 -29.08
CA THR A 210 -9.90 20.37 -28.88
C THR A 210 -9.86 19.53 -30.17
N PRO A 211 -9.33 18.29 -30.09
CA PRO A 211 -9.83 17.19 -30.93
C PRO A 211 -10.25 15.93 -30.13
N ARG A 212 -11.52 15.57 -30.39
CA ARG A 212 -12.23 14.26 -30.43
C ARG A 212 -11.74 13.08 -29.57
N THR A 213 -12.68 12.66 -28.71
CA THR A 213 -12.70 11.55 -27.76
C THR A 213 -12.86 10.16 -28.38
N THR A 214 -12.08 9.18 -27.89
CA THR A 214 -12.43 7.75 -27.91
C THR A 214 -12.02 7.06 -26.60
N GLY A 215 -12.98 6.35 -25.97
CA GLY A 215 -12.78 5.13 -25.17
C GLY A 215 -12.15 5.22 -23.77
N SER A 216 -11.14 6.06 -23.53
CA SER A 216 -10.30 5.99 -22.32
C SER A 216 -10.76 6.86 -21.14
N GLN A 217 -11.88 7.58 -21.27
CA GLN A 217 -12.29 8.60 -20.29
C GLN A 217 -12.79 8.05 -18.93
N LYS A 218 -13.13 6.76 -18.82
CA LYS A 218 -13.82 6.26 -17.62
C LYS A 218 -12.91 6.17 -16.39
N TYR A 219 -11.60 6.00 -16.57
CA TYR A 219 -10.62 6.05 -15.49
C TYR A 219 -9.97 7.43 -15.30
N LEU A 220 -9.96 8.30 -16.32
CA LEU A 220 -9.50 9.69 -16.17
C LEU A 220 -10.53 10.60 -15.46
N ASN A 221 -11.82 10.26 -15.48
CA ASN A 221 -12.87 11.12 -14.91
C ASN A 221 -12.98 11.09 -13.37
N ILE A 222 -12.22 10.23 -12.67
CA ILE A 222 -12.08 10.28 -11.20
C ILE A 222 -10.98 11.27 -10.78
N LEU A 223 -10.21 11.82 -11.72
CA LEU A 223 -9.47 13.05 -11.54
C LEU A 223 -10.35 14.25 -11.93
N ARG A 224 -11.50 14.41 -11.27
CA ARG A 224 -11.85 15.76 -10.82
C ARG A 224 -10.82 16.09 -9.77
N MET A 225 -9.62 16.51 -10.21
CA MET A 225 -8.48 16.80 -9.33
C MET A 225 -9.02 17.63 -8.18
N THR A 226 -8.92 17.09 -6.97
CA THR A 226 -9.22 17.84 -5.76
C THR A 226 -8.44 19.15 -5.81
N SER A 227 -9.00 20.24 -5.28
CA SER A 227 -8.33 21.56 -5.29
C SER A 227 -6.87 21.44 -4.83
N THR A 228 -6.62 20.58 -3.84
CA THR A 228 -5.29 20.26 -3.33
C THR A 228 -4.32 19.71 -4.39
N ILE A 229 -4.70 18.78 -5.27
CA ILE A 229 -3.77 18.25 -6.30
C ILE A 229 -3.38 19.37 -7.27
N LYS A 230 -4.34 20.21 -7.67
CA LYS A 230 -4.11 21.35 -8.57
C LYS A 230 -3.27 22.45 -7.91
N GLU A 231 -3.45 22.68 -6.63
CA GLU A 231 -2.65 23.65 -5.86
C GLU A 231 -1.23 23.13 -5.58
N LEU A 232 -1.06 21.81 -5.44
CA LEU A 232 0.22 21.19 -5.12
C LEU A 232 1.08 20.92 -6.36
N PHE A 233 0.47 20.53 -7.48
CA PHE A 233 1.19 20.08 -8.67
C PHE A 233 0.71 20.80 -9.93
N GLU A 234 1.67 21.30 -10.71
CA GLU A 234 1.46 21.76 -12.09
C GLU A 234 1.80 20.60 -13.05
N GLU A 235 0.83 20.13 -13.83
CA GLU A 235 1.06 19.05 -14.80
C GLU A 235 1.79 19.59 -16.04
N VAL A 236 3.07 19.25 -16.19
CA VAL A 236 3.87 19.65 -17.37
C VAL A 236 3.58 18.76 -18.59
N ALA A 237 3.29 17.48 -18.36
CA ALA A 237 2.92 16.49 -19.36
C ALA A 237 2.22 15.30 -18.69
N PRO A 238 1.33 14.58 -19.40
CA PRO A 238 0.67 13.42 -18.84
C PRO A 238 1.68 12.29 -18.56
N PRO A 239 1.47 11.50 -17.49
CA PRO A 239 2.34 10.38 -17.17
C PRO A 239 2.25 9.29 -18.24
N VAL A 240 3.40 8.70 -18.59
CA VAL A 240 3.46 7.56 -19.52
C VAL A 240 3.16 6.27 -18.75
N ASP A 241 2.06 5.59 -19.10
CA ASP A 241 1.67 4.29 -18.53
C ASP A 241 2.37 3.13 -19.28
N THR A 242 3.70 3.05 -19.19
CA THR A 242 4.44 1.94 -19.80
C THR A 242 4.52 0.73 -18.88
N GLN A 243 3.69 -0.27 -19.17
CA GLN A 243 3.64 -1.57 -18.48
C GLN A 243 4.81 -2.47 -18.96
N HIS A 244 6.02 -2.24 -18.46
CA HIS A 244 7.20 -3.01 -18.91
C HIS A 244 7.37 -4.35 -18.19
N ALA A 245 6.93 -4.50 -16.93
CA ALA A 245 7.16 -5.69 -16.10
C ALA A 245 5.89 -6.14 -15.36
N LYS A 246 4.74 -6.14 -16.04
CA LYS A 246 3.45 -6.54 -15.47
C LYS A 246 3.38 -8.05 -15.24
N VAL A 247 2.98 -8.46 -14.03
CA VAL A 247 2.79 -9.87 -13.64
C VAL A 247 1.36 -10.09 -13.17
N THR A 248 0.68 -11.08 -13.74
CA THR A 248 -0.62 -11.55 -13.26
C THR A 248 -0.44 -12.81 -12.41
N VAL A 249 -1.08 -12.88 -11.25
CA VAL A 249 -1.18 -14.09 -10.42
C VAL A 249 -2.64 -14.51 -10.35
N VAL A 250 -2.94 -15.70 -10.87
CA VAL A 250 -4.27 -16.30 -10.83
C VAL A 250 -4.37 -17.25 -9.65
N GLY A 251 -5.33 -17.00 -8.77
CA GLY A 251 -5.52 -17.64 -7.48
C GLY A 251 -4.85 -16.85 -6.36
N VAL A 252 -5.62 -16.37 -5.39
CA VAL A 252 -5.11 -15.71 -4.16
C VAL A 252 -5.13 -16.66 -2.97
N GLY A 253 -4.86 -17.93 -3.21
CA GLY A 253 -4.55 -18.91 -2.16
C GLY A 253 -3.21 -18.62 -1.50
N GLN A 254 -2.82 -19.44 -0.52
CA GLN A 254 -1.55 -19.28 0.21
C GLN A 254 -0.33 -19.33 -0.73
N VAL A 255 -0.39 -20.11 -1.81
CA VAL A 255 0.67 -20.15 -2.84
C VAL A 255 0.67 -18.87 -3.65
N GLY A 256 -0.49 -18.44 -4.18
CA GLY A 256 -0.62 -17.21 -4.96
C GLY A 256 -0.13 -15.98 -4.22
N MET A 257 -0.54 -15.82 -2.96
CA MET A 257 -0.09 -14.69 -2.13
C MET A 257 1.39 -14.77 -1.79
N ALA A 258 1.95 -15.95 -1.52
CA ALA A 258 3.39 -16.10 -1.35
C ALA A 258 4.17 -15.74 -2.63
N CYS A 259 3.63 -16.05 -3.82
CA CYS A 259 4.21 -15.65 -5.10
C CYS A 259 4.15 -14.12 -5.29
N ALA A 260 2.95 -13.53 -5.16
CA ALA A 260 2.72 -12.10 -5.33
C ALA A 260 3.58 -11.28 -4.36
N TYR A 261 3.60 -11.65 -3.08
CA TYR A 261 4.42 -10.99 -2.06
C TYR A 261 5.93 -11.13 -2.34
N SER A 262 6.40 -12.32 -2.75
CA SER A 262 7.81 -12.52 -3.09
C SER A 262 8.24 -11.70 -4.32
N ILE A 263 7.37 -11.58 -5.33
CA ILE A 263 7.61 -10.77 -6.53
C ILE A 263 7.65 -9.28 -6.17
N LEU A 264 6.71 -8.82 -5.34
CA LEU A 264 6.62 -7.44 -4.87
C LEU A 264 7.86 -7.07 -4.04
N GLN A 265 8.19 -7.85 -3.02
CA GLN A 265 9.28 -7.56 -2.08
C GLN A 265 10.66 -7.59 -2.74
N GLN A 266 10.84 -8.42 -3.77
CA GLN A 266 12.07 -8.47 -4.57
C GLN A 266 12.09 -7.40 -5.68
N ASN A 267 11.07 -6.55 -5.76
CA ASN A 267 10.93 -5.45 -6.71
C ASN A 267 11.06 -5.88 -8.17
N LEU A 268 10.44 -7.02 -8.50
CA LEU A 268 10.58 -7.63 -9.83
C LEU A 268 9.58 -7.06 -10.84
N ALA A 269 8.40 -6.64 -10.36
CA ALA A 269 7.30 -6.14 -11.17
C ALA A 269 6.98 -4.69 -10.81
N ASN A 270 6.54 -3.91 -11.80
CA ASN A 270 6.00 -2.56 -11.59
C ASN A 270 4.45 -2.55 -11.57
N GLU A 271 3.81 -3.63 -11.99
CA GLU A 271 2.38 -3.85 -11.84
C GLU A 271 2.12 -5.32 -11.52
N ILE A 272 1.34 -5.58 -10.47
CA ILE A 272 0.86 -6.91 -10.10
C ILE A 272 -0.67 -6.94 -10.20
N CYS A 273 -1.20 -7.89 -10.96
CA CYS A 273 -2.64 -8.13 -11.05
C CYS A 273 -3.00 -9.45 -10.37
N LEU A 274 -3.98 -9.42 -9.48
CA LEU A 274 -4.51 -10.60 -8.82
C LEU A 274 -5.88 -10.96 -9.40
N VAL A 275 -6.08 -12.23 -9.75
CA VAL A 275 -7.37 -12.72 -10.23
C VAL A 275 -7.80 -13.93 -9.41
N ASP A 276 -9.01 -13.91 -8.89
CA ASP A 276 -9.64 -15.03 -8.20
C ASP A 276 -11.17 -14.93 -8.35
N MET A 277 -11.91 -15.99 -8.01
CA MET A 277 -13.37 -15.98 -8.03
C MET A 277 -13.97 -15.50 -6.70
N VAL A 278 -13.20 -15.50 -5.61
CA VAL A 278 -13.67 -15.08 -4.29
C VAL A 278 -13.41 -13.58 -4.09
N GLU A 279 -14.36 -12.74 -4.51
CA GLU A 279 -14.23 -11.27 -4.57
C GLU A 279 -13.80 -10.62 -3.26
N GLU A 280 -14.45 -10.95 -2.14
CA GLU A 280 -14.12 -10.37 -0.82
C GLU A 280 -12.68 -10.68 -0.40
N LYS A 281 -12.26 -11.94 -0.57
CA LYS A 281 -10.88 -12.34 -0.28
C LYS A 281 -9.90 -11.61 -1.20
N LEU A 282 -10.20 -11.58 -2.50
CA LEU A 282 -9.39 -10.93 -3.51
C LEU A 282 -9.15 -9.45 -3.19
N LYS A 283 -10.21 -8.73 -2.83
CA LYS A 283 -10.15 -7.33 -2.42
C LYS A 283 -9.34 -7.15 -1.13
N GLY A 284 -9.54 -8.00 -0.13
CA GLY A 284 -8.78 -7.97 1.12
C GLY A 284 -7.27 -8.13 0.90
N GLU A 285 -6.88 -9.16 0.13
CA GLU A 285 -5.47 -9.44 -0.20
C GLU A 285 -4.83 -8.30 -1.01
N MET A 286 -5.57 -7.70 -1.94
CA MET A 286 -5.12 -6.52 -2.69
C MET A 286 -4.88 -5.33 -1.78
N MET A 287 -5.84 -5.00 -0.90
CA MET A 287 -5.73 -3.87 0.02
C MET A 287 -4.56 -4.04 0.98
N ASP A 288 -4.33 -5.25 1.48
CA ASP A 288 -3.21 -5.53 2.39
C ASP A 288 -1.85 -5.30 1.70
N LEU A 289 -1.69 -5.79 0.46
CA LEU A 289 -0.51 -5.47 -0.34
C LEU A 289 -0.36 -3.97 -0.62
N GLN A 290 -1.47 -3.27 -0.91
CA GLN A 290 -1.48 -1.82 -1.16
C GLN A 290 -1.05 -1.01 0.07
N HIS A 291 -1.51 -1.39 1.27
CA HIS A 291 -1.09 -0.76 2.52
C HIS A 291 0.43 -0.91 2.77
N GLY A 292 1.04 -1.97 2.25
CA GLY A 292 2.48 -2.21 2.34
C GLY A 292 3.35 -1.50 1.29
N LEU A 293 2.76 -0.80 0.31
CA LEU A 293 3.52 -0.26 -0.83
C LEU A 293 4.60 0.76 -0.46
N SER A 294 4.45 1.47 0.66
CA SER A 294 5.44 2.42 1.18
C SER A 294 6.78 1.77 1.56
N PHE A 295 6.80 0.45 1.75
CA PHE A 295 8.01 -0.32 2.11
C PHE A 295 8.69 -1.00 0.91
N THR A 296 8.19 -0.75 -0.30
CA THR A 296 8.62 -1.42 -1.54
C THR A 296 8.97 -0.40 -2.62
N ARG A 297 9.60 -0.82 -3.73
CA ARG A 297 9.66 0.06 -4.91
C ARG A 297 8.27 0.24 -5.49
N HIS A 298 8.09 1.33 -6.24
CA HIS A 298 6.81 1.65 -6.86
C HIS A 298 6.28 0.46 -7.67
N CYS A 299 5.11 -0.02 -7.26
CA CYS A 299 4.37 -1.10 -7.90
C CYS A 299 2.89 -0.79 -7.80
N VAL A 300 2.17 -0.95 -8.90
CA VAL A 300 0.71 -0.83 -8.93
C VAL A 300 0.11 -2.21 -8.67
N VAL A 301 -0.65 -2.36 -7.59
CA VAL A 301 -1.35 -3.61 -7.27
C VAL A 301 -2.83 -3.46 -7.58
N LYS A 302 -3.35 -4.32 -8.47
CA LYS A 302 -4.76 -4.37 -8.87
C LYS A 302 -5.32 -5.76 -8.64
N ALA A 303 -6.62 -5.86 -8.39
CA ALA A 303 -7.30 -7.14 -8.29
C ALA A 303 -8.74 -7.05 -8.77
N ASP A 304 -9.18 -8.08 -9.49
CA ASP A 304 -10.53 -8.17 -10.03
C ASP A 304 -10.83 -9.64 -10.39
N THR A 305 -12.12 -10.00 -10.36
CA THR A 305 -12.60 -11.27 -10.88
C THR A 305 -12.59 -11.29 -12.43
N ASP A 306 -12.67 -10.12 -13.07
CA ASP A 306 -12.60 -9.95 -14.51
C ASP A 306 -11.15 -9.95 -15.01
N TYR A 307 -10.88 -10.79 -16.01
CA TYR A 307 -9.56 -10.91 -16.63
C TYR A 307 -9.13 -9.68 -17.44
N ASN A 308 -10.01 -8.71 -17.68
CA ASN A 308 -9.64 -7.44 -18.31
C ASN A 308 -8.43 -6.76 -17.64
N ILE A 309 -8.32 -6.84 -16.31
CA ILE A 309 -7.19 -6.25 -15.59
C ILE A 309 -5.84 -6.89 -15.96
N THR A 310 -5.86 -8.12 -16.48
CA THR A 310 -4.64 -8.88 -16.81
C THR A 310 -4.00 -8.43 -18.12
N ALA A 311 -4.64 -7.52 -18.87
CA ALA A 311 -4.18 -7.11 -20.19
C ALA A 311 -2.71 -6.67 -20.20
N ASN A 312 -1.98 -7.10 -21.23
CA ASN A 312 -0.55 -6.83 -21.46
C ASN A 312 0.41 -7.37 -20.38
N SER A 313 0.02 -8.43 -19.66
CA SER A 313 0.93 -9.11 -18.74
C SER A 313 2.10 -9.73 -19.49
N LYS A 314 3.31 -9.57 -18.94
CA LYS A 314 4.52 -10.26 -19.43
C LYS A 314 4.60 -11.70 -18.93
N LEU A 315 4.12 -11.92 -17.71
CA LEU A 315 4.08 -13.21 -17.05
C LEU A 315 2.73 -13.41 -16.37
N CYS A 316 2.07 -14.53 -16.66
CA CYS A 316 0.90 -15.01 -15.95
C CYS A 316 1.27 -16.25 -15.12
N VAL A 317 1.11 -16.17 -13.80
CA VAL A 317 1.38 -17.27 -12.88
C VAL A 317 0.04 -17.91 -12.48
N ILE A 318 -0.16 -19.18 -12.80
CA ILE A 318 -1.39 -19.91 -12.47
C ILE A 318 -1.14 -20.74 -11.21
N THR A 319 -1.75 -20.32 -10.10
CA THR A 319 -1.74 -21.03 -8.80
C THR A 319 -3.12 -21.54 -8.39
N ALA A 320 -4.17 -21.09 -9.11
CA ALA A 320 -5.54 -21.55 -8.93
C ALA A 320 -5.66 -23.02 -9.31
N GLY A 321 -6.28 -23.79 -8.43
CA GLY A 321 -6.49 -25.21 -8.63
C GLY A 321 -7.28 -25.80 -7.46
N ALA A 322 -7.99 -26.87 -7.77
CA ALA A 322 -8.65 -27.72 -6.82
C ALA A 322 -7.59 -28.52 -6.04
N ARG A 323 -7.80 -28.69 -4.74
CA ARG A 323 -7.03 -29.61 -3.90
C ARG A 323 -7.60 -31.02 -4.00
N GLN A 324 -6.74 -32.02 -3.85
CA GLN A 324 -7.16 -33.42 -3.75
C GLN A 324 -8.06 -33.59 -2.54
N ARG A 325 -9.20 -34.26 -2.72
CA ARG A 325 -10.07 -34.68 -1.62
C ARG A 325 -9.62 -36.05 -1.11
N GLU A 326 -9.92 -36.37 0.15
CA GLU A 326 -9.64 -37.70 0.70
C GLU A 326 -10.36 -38.78 -0.13
N GLY A 327 -9.63 -39.82 -0.51
CA GLY A 327 -10.12 -40.90 -1.39
C GLY A 327 -10.25 -40.54 -2.88
N GLU A 328 -9.94 -39.30 -3.30
CA GLU A 328 -10.01 -38.89 -4.70
C GLU A 328 -8.85 -39.46 -5.52
N THR A 329 -9.16 -40.03 -6.69
CA THR A 329 -8.15 -40.52 -7.61
C THR A 329 -7.38 -39.36 -8.25
N ARG A 330 -6.10 -39.61 -8.59
CA ARG A 330 -5.25 -38.62 -9.26
C ARG A 330 -5.87 -38.14 -10.59
N LEU A 331 -6.51 -39.03 -11.34
CA LEU A 331 -7.17 -38.68 -12.61
C LEU A 331 -8.39 -37.78 -12.40
N SER A 332 -9.22 -38.04 -11.38
CA SER A 332 -10.37 -37.17 -11.03
C SER A 332 -9.92 -35.75 -10.66
N LEU A 333 -8.86 -35.64 -9.86
CA LEU A 333 -8.28 -34.35 -9.50
C LEU A 333 -7.80 -33.60 -10.75
N VAL A 334 -7.10 -34.29 -11.66
CA VAL A 334 -6.63 -33.71 -12.93
C VAL A 334 -7.81 -33.19 -13.74
N GLN A 335 -8.87 -33.98 -13.92
CA GLN A 335 -10.02 -33.55 -14.72
C GLN A 335 -10.71 -32.32 -14.12
N ARG A 336 -10.88 -32.26 -12.79
CA ARG A 336 -11.40 -31.04 -12.13
C ARG A 336 -10.52 -29.82 -12.39
N ASN A 337 -9.21 -29.98 -12.35
CA ASN A 337 -8.28 -28.89 -12.67
C ASN A 337 -8.30 -28.52 -14.15
N VAL A 338 -8.52 -29.47 -15.06
CA VAL A 338 -8.74 -29.19 -16.49
C VAL A 338 -9.96 -28.29 -16.68
N GLU A 339 -11.08 -28.58 -16.00
CA GLU A 339 -12.29 -27.74 -16.08
C GLU A 339 -12.08 -26.32 -15.52
N ILE A 340 -11.23 -26.17 -14.50
CA ILE A 340 -10.82 -24.86 -14.00
C ILE A 340 -9.95 -24.16 -15.06
N PHE A 341 -8.98 -24.86 -15.65
CA PHE A 341 -8.03 -24.30 -16.62
C PHE A 341 -8.71 -23.90 -17.93
N LYS A 342 -9.77 -24.60 -18.36
CA LYS A 342 -10.63 -24.21 -19.49
C LYS A 342 -11.24 -22.81 -19.31
N LYS A 343 -11.45 -22.37 -18.07
CA LYS A 343 -11.95 -21.02 -17.75
C LYS A 343 -10.84 -19.98 -17.60
N ILE A 344 -9.66 -20.40 -17.14
CA ILE A 344 -8.53 -19.49 -16.86
C ILE A 344 -7.73 -19.19 -18.14
N VAL A 345 -7.24 -20.25 -18.80
CA VAL A 345 -6.19 -20.13 -19.83
C VAL A 345 -6.65 -19.33 -21.05
N PRO A 346 -7.84 -19.58 -21.65
CA PRO A 346 -8.30 -18.79 -22.79
C PRO A 346 -8.47 -17.30 -22.47
N ASN A 347 -8.93 -16.96 -21.26
CA ASN A 347 -9.06 -15.56 -20.83
C ASN A 347 -7.70 -14.88 -20.69
N LEU A 348 -6.69 -15.55 -20.10
CA LEU A 348 -5.34 -15.00 -20.02
C LEU A 348 -4.76 -14.71 -21.42
N VAL A 349 -4.88 -15.65 -22.36
CA VAL A 349 -4.35 -15.48 -23.73
C VAL A 349 -5.13 -14.41 -24.48
N LYS A 350 -6.45 -14.32 -24.29
CA LYS A 350 -7.29 -13.27 -24.89
C LYS A 350 -6.81 -11.86 -24.52
N HIS A 351 -6.47 -11.64 -23.25
CA HIS A 351 -6.06 -10.32 -22.75
C HIS A 351 -4.55 -10.07 -22.85
N SER A 352 -3.73 -11.12 -22.88
CA SER A 352 -2.27 -11.05 -22.99
C SER A 352 -1.73 -12.09 -23.97
N PRO A 353 -1.91 -11.90 -25.30
CA PRO A 353 -1.51 -12.89 -26.31
C PRO A 353 0.01 -13.14 -26.36
N ASP A 354 0.81 -12.17 -25.90
CA ASP A 354 2.27 -12.27 -25.84
C ASP A 354 2.83 -12.67 -24.46
N THR A 355 1.97 -13.12 -23.55
CA THR A 355 2.40 -13.52 -22.20
C THR A 355 3.20 -14.82 -22.21
N LEU A 356 4.04 -14.98 -21.19
CA LEU A 356 4.53 -16.28 -20.75
C LEU A 356 3.62 -16.82 -19.65
N ILE A 357 3.35 -18.12 -19.64
CA ILE A 357 2.53 -18.74 -18.60
C ILE A 357 3.38 -19.70 -17.77
N LEU A 358 3.47 -19.38 -16.48
CA LEU A 358 4.09 -20.23 -15.46
C LEU A 358 2.99 -20.96 -14.66
N VAL A 359 2.91 -22.27 -14.83
CA VAL A 359 1.95 -23.11 -14.10
C VAL A 359 2.57 -23.55 -12.77
N VAL A 360 1.83 -23.37 -11.68
CA VAL A 360 2.25 -23.80 -10.32
C VAL A 360 1.24 -24.79 -9.73
N SER A 361 -0.01 -24.74 -10.19
CA SER A 361 -1.07 -25.66 -9.74
C SER A 361 -0.70 -27.13 -9.98
N ASN A 362 -1.09 -28.00 -9.06
CA ASN A 362 -0.73 -29.42 -9.11
C ASN A 362 -1.83 -30.31 -9.70
N PRO A 363 -1.47 -31.41 -10.39
CA PRO A 363 -0.11 -31.86 -10.68
C PRO A 363 0.54 -31.04 -11.82
N VAL A 364 1.63 -30.35 -11.50
CA VAL A 364 2.16 -29.23 -12.31
C VAL A 364 2.58 -29.66 -13.71
N ASP A 365 3.21 -30.82 -13.87
CA ASP A 365 3.67 -31.28 -15.19
C ASP A 365 2.50 -31.54 -16.14
N VAL A 366 1.46 -32.20 -15.64
CA VAL A 366 0.24 -32.50 -16.40
C VAL A 366 -0.54 -31.21 -16.68
N LEU A 367 -0.68 -30.32 -15.70
CA LEU A 367 -1.40 -29.06 -15.90
C LEU A 367 -0.64 -28.08 -16.80
N THR A 368 0.68 -28.21 -16.92
CA THR A 368 1.49 -27.47 -17.90
C THR A 368 1.17 -27.96 -19.31
N TYR A 369 1.10 -29.28 -19.53
CA TYR A 369 0.63 -29.84 -20.80
C TYR A 369 -0.79 -29.37 -21.15
N VAL A 370 -1.72 -29.41 -20.20
CA VAL A 370 -3.11 -28.94 -20.38
C VAL A 370 -3.12 -27.46 -20.75
N THR A 371 -2.33 -26.63 -20.06
CA THR A 371 -2.20 -25.19 -20.36
C THR A 371 -1.68 -24.96 -21.77
N TRP A 372 -0.68 -25.73 -22.20
CA TRP A 372 -0.16 -25.64 -23.56
C TRP A 372 -1.24 -25.95 -24.60
N LYS A 373 -2.00 -27.04 -24.41
CA LYS A 373 -3.10 -27.41 -25.30
C LYS A 373 -4.23 -26.37 -25.33
N LEU A 374 -4.62 -25.82 -24.18
CA LEU A 374 -5.70 -24.83 -24.08
C LEU A 374 -5.30 -23.43 -24.56
N SER A 375 -4.02 -23.06 -24.43
CA SER A 375 -3.54 -21.72 -24.76
C SER A 375 -3.36 -21.48 -26.26
N GLY A 376 -3.00 -22.54 -27.01
CA GLY A 376 -2.55 -22.39 -28.40
C GLY A 376 -1.22 -21.64 -28.55
N LEU A 377 -0.54 -21.30 -27.45
CA LEU A 377 0.76 -20.63 -27.46
C LEU A 377 1.88 -21.62 -27.82
N PRO A 378 3.00 -21.13 -28.38
CA PRO A 378 4.13 -21.98 -28.66
C PRO A 378 4.75 -22.52 -27.36
N LYS A 379 5.31 -23.73 -27.42
CA LYS A 379 5.70 -24.51 -26.24
C LYS A 379 6.75 -23.82 -25.36
N GLU A 380 7.59 -22.97 -25.94
CA GLU A 380 8.59 -22.18 -25.22
C GLU A 380 8.00 -21.12 -24.29
N ARG A 381 6.74 -20.71 -24.50
CA ARG A 381 6.03 -19.73 -23.65
C ARG A 381 5.24 -20.37 -22.51
N ILE A 382 5.16 -21.69 -22.46
CA ILE A 382 4.37 -22.43 -21.47
C ILE A 382 5.28 -23.38 -20.69
N PHE A 383 5.40 -23.16 -19.38
CA PHE A 383 6.24 -23.99 -18.52
C PHE A 383 5.69 -24.07 -17.11
N GLY A 384 6.00 -25.17 -16.43
CA GLY A 384 5.59 -25.40 -15.05
C GLY A 384 6.72 -25.09 -14.09
N SER A 385 6.40 -24.74 -12.84
CA SER A 385 7.40 -24.55 -11.78
C SER A 385 8.26 -25.79 -11.56
N GLY A 386 7.71 -26.97 -11.86
CA GLY A 386 8.43 -28.24 -11.97
C GLY A 386 9.27 -28.55 -10.73
N THR A 387 10.43 -29.14 -10.97
CA THR A 387 11.38 -29.55 -9.93
C THR A 387 12.37 -28.45 -9.52
N ASN A 388 12.07 -27.18 -9.79
CA ASN A 388 12.94 -26.07 -9.37
C ASN A 388 13.01 -25.97 -7.84
N LEU A 389 11.86 -26.17 -7.18
CA LEU A 389 11.79 -26.22 -5.72
C LEU A 389 12.44 -27.49 -5.16
N ASP A 390 12.21 -28.64 -5.80
CA ASP A 390 12.81 -29.92 -5.41
C ASP A 390 14.33 -29.87 -5.51
N SER A 391 14.87 -29.28 -6.57
CA SER A 391 16.30 -29.01 -6.73
C SER A 391 16.82 -28.06 -5.66
N ALA A 392 16.05 -27.04 -5.25
CA ALA A 392 16.44 -26.16 -4.15
C ALA A 392 16.48 -26.89 -2.80
N ARG A 393 15.49 -27.75 -2.52
CA ARG A 393 15.45 -28.61 -1.33
C ARG A 393 16.59 -29.61 -1.33
N PHE A 394 16.89 -30.20 -2.49
CA PHE A 394 18.01 -31.11 -2.67
C PHE A 394 19.33 -30.42 -2.33
N ARG A 395 19.59 -29.24 -2.89
CA ARG A 395 20.79 -28.44 -2.54
C ARG A 395 20.86 -28.07 -1.07
N PHE A 396 19.73 -27.74 -0.44
CA PHE A 396 19.67 -27.48 1.00
C PHE A 396 20.02 -28.71 1.84
N LEU A 397 19.47 -29.89 1.51
CA LEU A 397 19.78 -31.12 2.24
C LEU A 397 21.23 -31.59 2.01
N LEU A 398 21.75 -31.43 0.80
CA LEU A 398 23.19 -31.61 0.51
C LEU A 398 24.03 -30.69 1.39
N SER A 399 23.65 -29.40 1.48
CA SER A 399 24.40 -28.41 2.26
C SER A 399 24.34 -28.66 3.76
N GLU A 400 23.20 -29.15 4.27
CA GLU A 400 23.04 -29.59 5.65
C GLU A 400 23.95 -30.77 5.98
N LYS A 401 24.12 -31.71 5.05
CA LYS A 401 25.02 -32.85 5.23
C LYS A 401 26.50 -32.44 5.14
N LEU A 402 26.84 -31.59 4.17
CA LEU A 402 28.22 -31.13 3.91
C LEU A 402 28.65 -29.93 4.77
N LYS A 403 27.74 -29.33 5.53
CA LYS A 403 27.97 -28.16 6.40
C LYS A 403 28.53 -26.94 5.65
N ILE A 404 27.98 -26.66 4.47
CA ILE A 404 28.30 -25.50 3.64
C ILE A 404 27.03 -24.75 3.23
N ALA A 405 27.17 -23.64 2.50
CA ALA A 405 26.03 -22.88 2.00
C ALA A 405 25.31 -23.61 0.84
N PRO A 406 23.96 -23.61 0.77
CA PRO A 406 23.22 -24.21 -0.35
C PRO A 406 23.58 -23.63 -1.72
N SER A 407 24.04 -22.37 -1.77
CA SER A 407 24.51 -21.71 -2.99
C SER A 407 25.80 -22.32 -3.57
N SER A 408 26.54 -23.06 -2.75
CA SER A 408 27.80 -23.71 -3.13
C SER A 408 27.65 -25.23 -3.33
N CYS A 409 26.43 -25.76 -3.12
CA CYS A 409 26.08 -27.13 -3.48
C CYS A 409 25.38 -27.13 -4.84
N HIS A 410 25.86 -27.92 -5.79
CA HIS A 410 25.23 -28.04 -7.10
C HIS A 410 24.67 -29.44 -7.28
N GLY A 411 23.42 -29.53 -7.71
CA GLY A 411 22.68 -30.78 -7.91
C GLY A 411 21.31 -30.48 -8.49
N TRP A 412 20.76 -31.45 -9.23
CA TRP A 412 19.53 -31.30 -9.98
C TRP A 412 18.58 -32.45 -9.67
N ILE A 413 17.33 -32.11 -9.37
CA ILE A 413 16.20 -33.03 -9.45
C ILE A 413 15.50 -32.76 -10.78
N ILE A 414 15.27 -33.79 -11.58
CA ILE A 414 14.58 -33.74 -12.88
C ILE A 414 13.36 -34.69 -12.89
N GLY A 415 12.63 -34.76 -13.99
CA GLY A 415 11.44 -35.63 -14.11
C GLY A 415 10.18 -34.97 -13.57
N GLU A 416 9.26 -35.78 -13.08
CA GLU A 416 8.03 -35.34 -12.41
C GLU A 416 8.35 -34.51 -11.16
N HIS A 417 7.59 -33.43 -10.93
CA HIS A 417 7.47 -32.86 -9.59
C HIS A 417 6.59 -33.78 -8.72
N GLY A 418 7.23 -34.66 -7.95
CA GLY A 418 6.56 -35.62 -7.08
C GLY A 418 7.34 -36.93 -6.92
N ASP A 419 6.60 -38.00 -6.68
CA ASP A 419 7.15 -39.29 -6.23
C ASP A 419 8.07 -39.97 -7.26
N SER A 420 7.93 -39.69 -8.56
CA SER A 420 8.83 -40.22 -9.60
C SER A 420 9.92 -39.24 -10.06
N SER A 421 10.20 -38.21 -9.26
CA SER A 421 11.35 -37.33 -9.50
C SER A 421 12.68 -38.09 -9.50
N VAL A 422 13.69 -37.52 -10.16
CA VAL A 422 14.99 -38.18 -10.39
C VAL A 422 16.11 -37.27 -9.90
N ALA A 423 16.81 -37.69 -8.86
CA ALA A 423 18.10 -37.09 -8.49
C ALA A 423 19.17 -37.49 -9.50
N VAL A 424 19.84 -36.49 -10.09
CA VAL A 424 20.93 -36.67 -11.03
C VAL A 424 22.26 -36.67 -10.27
N TRP A 425 22.57 -37.80 -9.61
CA TRP A 425 23.76 -38.00 -8.79
C TRP A 425 25.05 -37.81 -9.58
N SER A 426 25.05 -38.20 -10.86
CA SER A 426 26.17 -38.03 -11.78
C SER A 426 26.62 -36.57 -11.97
N GLY A 427 25.75 -35.60 -11.68
CA GLY A 427 26.02 -34.17 -11.81
C GLY A 427 26.21 -33.43 -10.48
N VAL A 428 26.14 -34.11 -9.33
CA VAL A 428 26.22 -33.45 -8.03
C VAL A 428 27.67 -33.08 -7.71
N ASN A 429 27.91 -31.82 -7.37
CA ASN A 429 29.26 -31.32 -7.14
C ASN A 429 29.31 -30.15 -6.16
N VAL A 430 30.50 -29.93 -5.60
CA VAL A 430 30.87 -28.73 -4.84
C VAL A 430 32.12 -28.15 -5.48
N ALA A 431 32.06 -26.88 -5.88
CA ALA A 431 33.15 -26.19 -6.56
C ALA A 431 33.73 -26.97 -7.78
N GLY A 432 32.88 -27.73 -8.48
CA GLY A 432 33.28 -28.55 -9.62
C GLY A 432 33.84 -29.93 -9.28
N VAL A 433 34.07 -30.26 -8.01
CA VAL A 433 34.46 -31.61 -7.59
C VAL A 433 33.22 -32.49 -7.56
N ASN A 434 33.17 -33.49 -8.45
CA ASN A 434 32.05 -34.39 -8.58
C ASN A 434 31.98 -35.35 -7.39
N LEU A 435 30.83 -35.41 -6.72
CA LEU A 435 30.64 -36.28 -5.55
C LEU A 435 30.65 -37.76 -5.92
N HIS A 436 30.25 -38.12 -7.14
CA HIS A 436 30.36 -39.48 -7.65
C HIS A 436 31.82 -39.92 -7.86
N GLU A 437 32.74 -38.99 -8.11
CA GLU A 437 34.18 -39.33 -8.18
C GLU A 437 34.81 -39.50 -6.79
N VAL A 438 34.29 -38.79 -5.79
CA VAL A 438 34.74 -38.89 -4.40
C VAL A 438 34.16 -40.13 -3.71
N PHE A 439 32.89 -40.45 -4.00
CA PHE A 439 32.15 -41.57 -3.43
C PHE A 439 31.39 -42.29 -4.56
N PRO A 440 32.01 -43.26 -5.25
CA PRO A 440 31.44 -43.93 -6.44
C PRO A 440 30.08 -44.60 -6.24
N ASP A 441 29.79 -45.05 -5.02
CA ASP A 441 28.52 -45.66 -4.69
C ASP A 441 27.41 -44.64 -4.35
N ILE A 442 27.66 -43.32 -4.49
CA ILE A 442 26.69 -42.28 -4.11
C ILE A 442 25.33 -42.47 -4.79
N GLY A 443 24.27 -42.50 -3.98
CA GLY A 443 22.91 -42.63 -4.50
C GLY A 443 22.55 -44.04 -5.00
N GLN A 444 23.48 -45.00 -4.89
CA GLN A 444 23.23 -46.42 -5.19
C GLN A 444 22.74 -47.17 -3.95
N THR A 445 22.32 -48.42 -4.11
CA THR A 445 21.91 -49.27 -2.98
C THR A 445 23.10 -49.72 -2.12
N SER A 446 24.31 -49.76 -2.69
CA SER A 446 25.58 -50.04 -2.00
C SER A 446 26.07 -48.86 -1.15
N ASP A 447 25.44 -47.69 -1.26
CA ASP A 447 25.79 -46.47 -0.54
C ASP A 447 25.67 -46.65 0.98
N GLU A 448 26.81 -46.79 1.68
CA GLU A 448 26.88 -46.90 3.14
C GLU A 448 26.42 -45.62 3.87
N GLU A 449 26.53 -44.47 3.20
CA GLU A 449 26.08 -43.18 3.74
C GLU A 449 24.59 -42.91 3.51
N HIS A 450 23.96 -43.70 2.63
CA HIS A 450 22.56 -43.67 2.23
C HIS A 450 22.10 -42.30 1.67
N TRP A 451 22.84 -41.71 0.72
CA TRP A 451 22.51 -40.42 0.12
C TRP A 451 21.14 -40.41 -0.58
N GLU A 452 20.78 -41.48 -1.31
CA GLU A 452 19.44 -41.58 -1.96
C GLU A 452 18.32 -41.47 -0.91
N THR A 453 18.35 -42.33 0.11
CA THR A 453 17.29 -42.39 1.13
C THR A 453 17.32 -41.20 2.11
N LYS A 454 18.51 -40.68 2.46
CA LYS A 454 18.60 -39.57 3.42
C LYS A 454 18.42 -38.20 2.79
N ILE A 455 18.54 -38.06 1.47
CA ILE A 455 18.45 -36.78 0.77
C ILE A 455 17.33 -36.80 -0.26
N HIS A 456 17.42 -37.60 -1.33
CA HIS A 456 16.43 -37.57 -2.40
C HIS A 456 15.04 -37.99 -1.91
N GLN A 457 14.94 -39.08 -1.16
CA GLN A 457 13.67 -39.50 -0.55
C GLN A 457 13.11 -38.42 0.41
N LYS A 458 13.97 -37.74 1.17
CA LYS A 458 13.55 -36.59 1.99
C LYS A 458 13.06 -35.40 1.17
N VAL A 459 13.59 -35.17 -0.04
CA VAL A 459 13.06 -34.12 -0.94
C VAL A 459 11.61 -34.42 -1.31
N ILE A 460 11.32 -35.68 -1.67
CA ILE A 460 9.97 -36.15 -1.98
C ILE A 460 9.06 -35.99 -0.75
N GLU A 461 9.52 -36.46 0.41
CA GLU A 461 8.77 -36.41 1.68
C GLU A 461 8.55 -34.99 2.20
N SER A 462 9.46 -34.04 1.89
CA SER A 462 9.40 -32.66 2.39
C SER A 462 8.08 -31.95 2.09
N ALA A 463 7.45 -32.22 0.95
CA ALA A 463 6.15 -31.63 0.65
C ALA A 463 5.07 -32.17 1.59
N TYR A 464 5.02 -33.49 1.78
CA TYR A 464 4.07 -34.18 2.64
C TYR A 464 4.24 -33.80 4.12
N ASP A 465 5.48 -33.73 4.60
CA ASP A 465 5.78 -33.33 5.98
C ASP A 465 5.32 -31.91 6.28
N VAL A 466 5.61 -30.95 5.40
CA VAL A 466 5.15 -29.56 5.57
C VAL A 466 3.63 -29.47 5.52
N ILE A 467 2.98 -30.20 4.61
CA ILE A 467 1.51 -30.25 4.53
C ILE A 467 0.93 -30.86 5.81
N LYS A 468 1.53 -31.94 6.35
CA LYS A 468 1.10 -32.55 7.60
C LYS A 468 1.23 -31.59 8.79
N LEU A 469 2.27 -30.77 8.82
CA LEU A 469 2.56 -29.86 9.94
C LEU A 469 1.74 -28.55 9.90
N LYS A 470 1.53 -27.95 8.72
CA LYS A 470 0.84 -26.65 8.60
C LYS A 470 -0.38 -26.62 7.66
N GLY A 471 -0.72 -27.75 7.03
CA GLY A 471 -1.87 -27.91 6.15
C GLY A 471 -1.66 -27.54 4.68
N TYR A 472 -0.53 -26.93 4.30
CA TYR A 472 -0.24 -26.49 2.92
C TYR A 472 1.25 -26.16 2.74
N THR A 473 1.70 -25.92 1.50
CA THR A 473 2.99 -25.27 1.20
C THR A 473 2.73 -23.85 0.66
N SER A 474 3.69 -22.93 0.85
CA SER A 474 3.53 -21.51 0.42
C SER A 474 4.87 -20.81 0.18
N TRP A 475 5.63 -20.56 1.25
CA TRP A 475 6.81 -19.68 1.20
C TRP A 475 7.91 -20.15 0.23
N ALA A 476 8.32 -21.41 0.32
CA ALA A 476 9.39 -21.92 -0.52
C ALA A 476 9.01 -21.96 -2.01
N ILE A 477 7.76 -22.28 -2.34
CA ILE A 477 7.27 -22.23 -3.73
C ILE A 477 7.12 -20.76 -4.20
N GLY A 478 6.70 -19.84 -3.34
CA GLY A 478 6.67 -18.40 -3.65
C GLY A 478 8.05 -17.84 -4.01
N LEU A 479 9.09 -18.20 -3.25
CA LEU A 479 10.48 -17.84 -3.56
C LEU A 479 10.98 -18.48 -4.87
N SER A 480 10.65 -19.75 -5.11
CA SER A 480 10.96 -20.45 -6.37
C SER A 480 10.34 -19.73 -7.57
N VAL A 481 9.05 -19.39 -7.50
CA VAL A 481 8.33 -18.63 -8.54
C VAL A 481 8.92 -17.24 -8.74
N ALA A 482 9.23 -16.51 -7.67
CA ALA A 482 9.86 -15.20 -7.79
C ALA A 482 11.24 -15.29 -8.47
N LYS A 483 12.03 -16.34 -8.21
CA LYS A 483 13.32 -16.53 -8.88
C LYS A 483 13.16 -16.81 -10.39
N ILE A 484 12.13 -17.57 -10.77
CA ILE A 484 11.77 -17.81 -12.18
C ILE A 484 11.32 -16.50 -12.84
N ALA A 485 10.43 -15.75 -12.19
CA ALA A 485 9.95 -14.45 -12.66
C ALA A 485 11.10 -13.46 -12.85
N GLN A 486 12.05 -13.41 -11.90
CA GLN A 486 13.27 -12.62 -12.03
C GLN A 486 14.04 -13.01 -13.30
N GLY A 487 14.19 -14.30 -13.59
CA GLY A 487 14.88 -14.79 -14.79
C GLY A 487 14.27 -14.30 -16.10
N ILE A 488 12.94 -14.25 -16.15
CA ILE A 488 12.16 -13.73 -17.28
C ILE A 488 12.30 -12.21 -17.40
N LEU A 489 11.93 -11.49 -16.34
CA LEU A 489 11.78 -10.03 -16.37
C LEU A 489 13.12 -9.30 -16.51
N SER A 490 14.21 -9.90 -16.02
CA SER A 490 15.58 -9.39 -16.22
C SER A 490 16.28 -9.97 -17.44
N ASN A 491 15.64 -10.90 -18.17
CA ASN A 491 16.25 -11.67 -19.25
C ASN A 491 17.63 -12.26 -18.88
N SER A 492 17.77 -12.80 -17.67
CA SER A 492 19.09 -13.20 -17.15
C SER A 492 19.67 -14.45 -17.80
N ARG A 493 18.85 -15.22 -18.52
CA ARG A 493 19.26 -16.48 -19.19
C ARG A 493 19.82 -17.51 -18.20
N ASN A 494 19.38 -17.46 -16.95
CA ASN A 494 19.72 -18.46 -15.94
C ASN A 494 19.08 -19.81 -16.26
N VAL A 495 19.69 -20.87 -15.73
CA VAL A 495 19.20 -22.25 -15.87
C VAL A 495 18.30 -22.63 -14.69
N PHE A 496 17.15 -23.22 -15.00
CA PHE A 496 16.15 -23.65 -14.02
C PHE A 496 15.66 -25.06 -14.34
N ALA A 497 15.30 -25.87 -13.34
CA ALA A 497 14.63 -27.15 -13.59
C ALA A 497 13.11 -26.93 -13.67
N LEU A 498 12.59 -26.78 -14.89
CA LEU A 498 11.18 -26.42 -15.11
C LEU A 498 10.49 -27.47 -15.96
N SER A 499 9.19 -27.63 -15.73
CA SER A 499 8.38 -28.52 -16.54
C SER A 499 8.27 -27.96 -17.96
N THR A 500 8.75 -28.72 -18.94
CA THR A 500 8.78 -28.34 -20.35
C THR A 500 8.48 -29.56 -21.22
N ASN A 501 8.12 -29.34 -22.49
CA ASN A 501 7.94 -30.43 -23.45
C ASN A 501 9.30 -31.06 -23.77
N VAL A 502 9.47 -32.34 -23.43
CA VAL A 502 10.75 -33.06 -23.58
C VAL A 502 10.81 -33.98 -24.79
N LYS A 503 9.88 -33.83 -25.73
CA LYS A 503 9.85 -34.63 -26.96
C LYS A 503 11.17 -34.52 -27.72
N GLY A 504 11.73 -35.67 -28.06
CA GLY A 504 13.01 -35.82 -28.75
C GLY A 504 14.25 -35.75 -27.83
N LEU A 505 14.07 -35.61 -26.51
CA LEU A 505 15.17 -35.58 -25.55
C LEU A 505 15.26 -36.89 -24.78
N HIS A 506 16.49 -37.32 -24.51
CA HIS A 506 16.79 -38.54 -23.74
C HIS A 506 16.04 -39.80 -24.21
N GLY A 507 15.65 -39.90 -25.50
CA GLY A 507 14.91 -41.05 -26.03
C GLY A 507 13.39 -41.02 -25.82
N ILE A 508 12.82 -39.90 -25.39
CA ILE A 508 11.37 -39.71 -25.22
C ILE A 508 10.77 -39.21 -26.55
N SER A 509 9.87 -39.97 -27.15
CA SER A 509 9.22 -39.64 -28.44
C SER A 509 7.92 -38.84 -28.31
N GLU A 510 7.28 -38.89 -27.15
CA GLU A 510 5.94 -38.35 -26.93
C GLU A 510 5.95 -36.91 -26.44
N ASP A 511 4.84 -36.20 -26.67
CA ASP A 511 4.60 -34.84 -26.17
C ASP A 511 4.27 -34.85 -24.68
N VAL A 512 5.27 -35.16 -23.86
CA VAL A 512 5.16 -35.17 -22.39
C VAL A 512 5.86 -33.94 -21.81
N TYR A 513 5.20 -33.31 -20.83
CA TYR A 513 5.82 -32.29 -19.99
C TYR A 513 6.39 -32.93 -18.73
N LEU A 514 7.65 -32.63 -18.43
CA LEU A 514 8.35 -32.94 -17.18
C LEU A 514 9.54 -32.01 -17.01
N SER A 515 10.19 -32.03 -15.85
CA SER A 515 11.26 -31.08 -15.56
C SER A 515 12.62 -31.51 -16.12
N LEU A 516 13.25 -30.61 -16.87
CA LEU A 516 14.67 -30.66 -17.23
C LEU A 516 15.29 -29.28 -16.99
N PRO A 517 16.63 -29.15 -16.91
CA PRO A 517 17.26 -27.85 -16.82
C PRO A 517 17.08 -27.08 -18.14
N VAL A 518 16.51 -25.88 -18.06
CA VAL A 518 16.18 -25.02 -19.20
C VAL A 518 16.78 -23.63 -19.03
N VAL A 519 17.23 -23.03 -20.14
CA VAL A 519 17.69 -21.63 -20.18
C VAL A 519 16.48 -20.74 -20.40
N LEU A 520 16.14 -19.94 -19.38
CA LEU A 520 14.95 -19.09 -19.37
C LEU A 520 15.30 -17.62 -19.60
N GLY A 521 14.61 -16.96 -20.53
CA GLY A 521 14.77 -15.52 -20.79
C GLY A 521 13.43 -14.81 -20.98
N ALA A 522 13.48 -13.57 -21.46
CA ALA A 522 12.29 -12.72 -21.64
C ALA A 522 11.27 -13.27 -22.65
N GLY A 523 11.69 -14.15 -23.57
CA GLY A 523 10.82 -14.84 -24.53
C GLY A 523 10.37 -16.23 -24.09
N GLY A 524 10.66 -16.64 -22.85
CA GLY A 524 10.40 -18.00 -22.36
C GLY A 524 11.63 -18.92 -22.44
N ILE A 525 11.39 -20.21 -22.64
CA ILE A 525 12.45 -21.22 -22.70
C ILE A 525 13.18 -21.11 -24.03
N THR A 526 14.50 -20.84 -23.97
CA THR A 526 15.32 -20.73 -25.18
C THR A 526 16.10 -22.00 -25.51
N HIS A 527 16.47 -22.77 -24.48
CA HIS A 527 17.25 -24.00 -24.63
C HIS A 527 16.87 -25.00 -23.54
N VAL A 528 16.99 -26.29 -23.83
CA VAL A 528 16.98 -27.37 -22.83
C VAL A 528 18.38 -27.95 -22.75
N VAL A 529 18.93 -28.05 -21.53
CA VAL A 529 20.26 -28.62 -21.30
C VAL A 529 20.17 -30.14 -21.45
N LYS A 530 20.92 -30.68 -22.40
CA LYS A 530 21.03 -32.13 -22.61
C LYS A 530 22.06 -32.69 -21.63
N GLN A 531 21.61 -33.03 -20.42
CA GLN A 531 22.49 -33.58 -19.38
C GLN A 531 23.07 -34.94 -19.82
N ASN A 532 24.32 -35.22 -19.44
CA ASN A 532 24.91 -36.54 -19.63
C ASN A 532 24.45 -37.44 -18.48
N LEU A 533 23.28 -38.06 -18.66
CA LEU A 533 22.67 -38.93 -17.65
C LEU A 533 23.25 -40.35 -17.72
N GLU A 534 23.42 -40.97 -16.56
CA GLU A 534 23.74 -42.39 -16.48
C GLU A 534 22.54 -43.26 -16.87
N LYS A 535 22.81 -44.53 -17.21
CA LYS A 535 21.78 -45.48 -17.66
C LYS A 535 20.61 -45.57 -16.67
N GLN A 536 20.91 -45.68 -15.38
CA GLN A 536 19.89 -45.75 -14.32
C GLN A 536 19.07 -44.45 -14.21
N GLU A 537 19.70 -43.29 -14.39
CA GLU A 537 19.04 -41.99 -14.37
C GLU A 537 18.10 -41.84 -15.58
N VAL A 538 18.53 -42.29 -16.77
CA VAL A 538 17.69 -42.35 -17.98
C VAL A 538 16.50 -43.27 -17.78
N GLU A 539 16.70 -44.46 -17.20
CA GLU A 539 15.62 -45.41 -16.91
C GLU A 539 14.59 -44.84 -15.92
N LYS A 540 15.04 -44.18 -14.84
CA LYS A 540 14.18 -43.48 -13.88
C LYS A 540 13.40 -42.35 -14.58
N LEU A 541 14.06 -41.56 -15.44
CA LEU A 541 13.42 -40.49 -16.20
C LEU A 541 12.36 -41.02 -17.17
N HIS A 542 12.63 -42.13 -17.87
CA HIS A 542 11.65 -42.80 -18.74
C HIS A 542 10.45 -43.33 -17.96
N LYS A 543 10.67 -43.88 -16.77
CA LYS A 543 9.59 -44.33 -15.89
C LYS A 543 8.69 -43.16 -15.49
N SER A 544 9.29 -42.03 -15.12
CA SER A 544 8.57 -40.79 -14.81
C SER A 544 7.77 -40.27 -16.01
N ALA A 545 8.38 -40.22 -17.19
CA ALA A 545 7.73 -39.82 -18.44
C ALA A 545 6.53 -40.71 -18.78
N LYS A 546 6.67 -42.04 -18.65
CA LYS A 546 5.58 -43.00 -18.89
C LYS A 546 4.41 -42.82 -17.91
N ALA A 547 4.71 -42.55 -16.63
CA ALA A 547 3.69 -42.31 -15.62
C ALA A 547 2.90 -41.02 -15.90
N LEU A 548 3.58 -39.94 -16.33
CA LEU A 548 2.93 -38.69 -16.71
C LEU A 548 2.12 -38.82 -18.00
N LEU A 549 2.67 -39.50 -19.01
CA LEU A 549 2.02 -39.75 -20.28
C LEU A 549 0.73 -40.56 -20.12
N SER A 550 0.73 -41.58 -19.25
CA SER A 550 -0.48 -42.38 -19.00
C SER A 550 -1.61 -41.52 -18.44
N ILE A 551 -1.31 -40.53 -17.60
CA ILE A 551 -2.31 -39.58 -17.10
C ILE A 551 -2.75 -38.65 -18.23
N GLN A 552 -1.81 -38.06 -18.98
CA GLN A 552 -2.10 -37.11 -20.08
C GLN A 552 -3.02 -37.71 -21.15
N ASN A 553 -2.81 -38.98 -21.51
CA ASN A 553 -3.62 -39.68 -22.51
C ASN A 553 -5.07 -39.93 -22.07
N ASN A 554 -5.35 -39.86 -20.77
CA ASN A 554 -6.69 -40.06 -20.22
C ASN A 554 -7.41 -38.74 -19.91
N ILE A 555 -6.85 -37.59 -20.27
CA ILE A 555 -7.47 -36.28 -20.07
C ILE A 555 -8.48 -36.02 -21.19
N THR A 556 -9.69 -35.62 -20.80
CA THR A 556 -10.72 -35.20 -21.76
C THR A 556 -10.75 -33.67 -21.82
N PHE A 557 -10.59 -33.13 -23.04
CA PHE A 557 -10.66 -31.69 -23.31
C PHE A 557 -12.04 -31.24 -23.82
N GLU A 558 -12.92 -32.18 -24.20
CA GLU A 558 -14.29 -31.91 -24.66
C GLU A 558 -15.15 -31.22 -23.59
#